data_AF-A0A8B7NV29-F1
#
_entry.id   AF-A0A8B7NV29-F1
#
_cell.length_a   1.000
_cell.length_b   1.000
_cell.length_c   1.000
_cell.angle_alpha   90.00
_cell.angle_beta   90.00
_cell.angle_gamma   90.00
#
_symmetry.space_group_name_H-M   'P 1'
#
loop_
_entity.id
_entity.type
_entity.pdbx_description
1 polymer ?
#
loop_
_entity_poly.entity_id
_entity_poly.type
_entity_poly.pdbx_seq_one_letter_code
_entity_poly.pdbx_strand_id
1 'polypeptide(L)'
;MVGWLVFAVTAAALVFGLSGRNYYHLLGATHSYSDVESFFYASFSSTAWAICVGWLVLTSYCGCGGGLGTLLSHPVWVLPSRVTYSVFVLSLPFHLMISYSVHRFFFVSTFSFVLSYVGITVICFQAAFLISLVAESPYIALSKLARSPRS
;
A
#
# COMPACT_ATOMS: atom_id res chain seq x y z
N MET A 1 -17.15 19.42 -1.20
CA MET A 1 -17.68 18.40 -2.14
C MET A 1 -16.86 18.32 -3.42
N VAL A 2 -16.61 19.44 -4.12
CA VAL A 2 -15.78 19.46 -5.35
C VAL A 2 -14.38 18.83 -5.16
N GLY A 3 -13.69 19.11 -4.06
CA GLY A 3 -12.37 18.53 -3.78
C GLY A 3 -12.35 17.00 -3.64
N TRP A 4 -13.46 16.38 -3.22
CA TRP A 4 -13.59 14.93 -3.14
C TRP A 4 -13.77 14.31 -4.53
N LEU A 5 -14.52 14.97 -5.41
CA LEU A 5 -14.69 14.54 -6.80
C LEU A 5 -13.40 14.68 -7.59
N VAL A 6 -12.68 15.80 -7.43
CA VAL A 6 -11.37 16.00 -8.06
C VAL A 6 -10.40 14.91 -7.62
N PHE A 7 -10.33 14.62 -6.32
CA PHE A 7 -9.52 13.52 -5.78
C PHE A 7 -9.92 12.14 -6.34
N ALA A 8 -11.23 11.82 -6.36
CA ALA A 8 -11.70 10.54 -6.84
C ALA A 8 -11.43 10.36 -8.34
N VAL A 9 -11.60 11.42 -9.13
CA VAL A 9 -11.31 11.43 -10.57
C VAL A 9 -9.82 11.30 -10.81
N THR A 10 -8.96 12.02 -10.07
CA THR A 10 -7.50 11.89 -10.24
C THR A 10 -7.02 10.52 -9.82
N ALA A 11 -7.50 9.97 -8.70
CA ALA A 11 -7.16 8.62 -8.25
C ALA A 11 -7.63 7.55 -9.25
N ALA A 12 -8.85 7.66 -9.76
CA ALA A 12 -9.36 6.76 -10.80
C ALA A 12 -8.55 6.88 -12.10
N ALA A 13 -8.24 8.09 -12.56
CA ALA A 13 -7.43 8.32 -13.75
C ALA A 13 -6.02 7.70 -13.62
N LEU A 14 -5.41 7.76 -12.43
CA LEU A 14 -4.12 7.11 -12.17
C LEU A 14 -4.21 5.58 -12.21
N VAL A 15 -5.22 4.99 -11.57
CA VAL A 15 -5.40 3.53 -11.54
C VAL A 15 -5.76 2.99 -12.93
N PHE A 16 -6.68 3.64 -13.64
CA PHE A 16 -7.15 3.19 -14.95
C PHE A 16 -6.21 3.59 -16.10
N GLY A 17 -5.38 4.62 -15.95
CA GLY A 17 -4.37 5.00 -16.95
C GLY A 17 -3.33 3.90 -17.22
N LEU A 18 -2.97 3.13 -16.18
CA LEU A 18 -2.09 1.95 -16.30
C LEU A 18 -2.82 0.72 -16.82
N SER A 19 -4.15 0.69 -16.70
CA SER A 19 -4.94 -0.45 -17.11
C SER A 19 -4.89 -0.63 -18.63
N GLY A 20 -4.77 0.49 -19.39
CA GLY A 20 -4.40 0.48 -20.80
C GLY A 20 -3.23 -0.47 -21.09
N ARG A 21 -2.11 -0.36 -20.33
CA ARG A 21 -0.91 -1.23 -20.41
C ARG A 21 -1.20 -2.71 -20.43
N ASN A 22 -2.08 -3.15 -19.56
CA ASN A 22 -2.43 -4.55 -19.46
C ASN A 22 -3.43 -4.99 -20.52
N TYR A 23 -4.38 -4.12 -20.90
CA TYR A 23 -5.39 -4.48 -21.90
C TYR A 23 -4.82 -4.70 -23.30
N TYR A 24 -3.87 -3.86 -23.76
CA TYR A 24 -3.30 -4.03 -25.10
C TYR A 24 -2.28 -5.17 -25.20
N HIS A 25 -1.60 -5.52 -24.10
CA HIS A 25 -0.74 -6.70 -24.06
C HIS A 25 -1.54 -8.00 -24.18
N LEU A 26 -2.76 -8.04 -23.65
CA LEU A 26 -3.67 -9.19 -23.75
C LEU A 26 -4.36 -9.30 -25.12
N LEU A 27 -4.55 -8.19 -25.84
CA LEU A 27 -5.17 -8.17 -27.17
C LEU A 27 -4.19 -8.35 -28.35
N GLY A 28 -2.88 -8.48 -28.07
CA GLY A 28 -1.86 -8.67 -29.11
C GLY A 28 -1.58 -7.43 -29.99
N ALA A 29 -2.17 -6.28 -29.67
CA ALA A 29 -1.94 -5.02 -30.37
C ALA A 29 -0.78 -4.27 -29.73
N THR A 30 0.42 -4.40 -30.29
CA THR A 30 1.61 -3.66 -29.85
C THR A 30 1.51 -2.19 -30.28
N HIS A 31 0.74 -1.41 -29.54
CA HIS A 31 0.76 0.05 -29.72
C HIS A 31 2.09 0.57 -29.15
N SER A 32 2.97 1.00 -30.04
CA SER A 32 4.31 1.50 -29.68
C SER A 32 4.17 2.90 -29.11
N TYR A 33 4.03 3.01 -27.78
CA TYR A 33 4.11 4.30 -27.10
C TYR A 33 5.53 4.86 -27.25
N SER A 34 5.63 6.18 -27.45
CA SER A 34 6.92 6.85 -27.40
C SER A 34 7.52 6.67 -26.01
N ASP A 35 8.82 6.35 -25.92
CA ASP A 35 9.53 6.18 -24.64
C ASP A 35 9.27 7.38 -23.71
N VAL A 36 9.22 8.57 -24.31
CA VAL A 36 8.97 9.84 -23.64
C VAL A 36 7.63 9.84 -22.87
N GLU A 37 6.55 9.33 -23.47
CA GLU A 37 5.24 9.27 -22.81
C GLU A 37 5.25 8.30 -21.61
N SER A 38 5.95 7.17 -21.75
CA SER A 38 6.08 6.19 -20.66
C SER A 38 6.85 6.76 -19.48
N PHE A 39 7.92 7.52 -19.72
CA PHE A 39 8.70 8.17 -18.67
C PHE A 39 7.89 9.25 -17.92
N PHE A 40 7.17 10.09 -18.66
CA PHE A 40 6.29 11.10 -18.08
C PHE A 40 5.19 10.45 -17.24
N TYR A 41 4.54 9.42 -17.76
CA TYR A 41 3.50 8.70 -17.03
C TYR A 41 4.05 8.04 -15.74
N ALA A 42 5.21 7.38 -15.81
CA ALA A 42 5.82 6.73 -14.65
C ALA A 42 6.19 7.73 -13.54
N SER A 43 6.72 8.90 -13.92
CA SER A 43 7.14 9.92 -12.96
C SER A 43 5.95 10.69 -12.37
N PHE A 44 5.00 11.07 -13.22
CA PHE A 44 3.86 11.90 -12.81
C PHE A 44 2.79 11.12 -12.05
N SER A 45 2.66 9.81 -12.31
CA SER A 45 1.71 8.97 -11.57
C SER A 45 2.06 8.87 -10.09
N SER A 46 3.34 8.73 -9.76
CA SER A 46 3.83 8.68 -8.37
C SER A 46 3.62 10.01 -7.64
N THR A 47 3.94 11.14 -8.30
CA THR A 47 3.74 12.47 -7.69
C THR A 47 2.27 12.82 -7.54
N ALA A 48 1.44 12.53 -8.53
CA ALA A 48 0.00 12.74 -8.47
C ALA A 48 -0.62 11.87 -7.36
N TRP A 49 -0.18 10.62 -7.19
CA TRP A 49 -0.61 9.78 -6.07
C TRP A 49 -0.22 10.39 -4.72
N ALA A 50 1.01 10.87 -4.56
CA ALA A 50 1.46 11.53 -3.34
C ALA A 50 0.65 12.80 -3.01
N ILE A 51 0.34 13.62 -4.02
CA ILE A 51 -0.52 14.81 -3.88
C ILE A 51 -1.93 14.41 -3.45
N CYS A 52 -2.48 13.36 -4.06
CA CYS A 52 -3.80 12.82 -3.70
C CYS A 52 -3.83 12.41 -2.22
N VAL A 53 -2.86 11.60 -1.77
CA VAL A 53 -2.77 11.16 -0.37
C VAL A 53 -2.54 12.35 0.57
N GLY A 54 -1.67 13.29 0.22
CA GLY A 54 -1.42 14.50 1.01
C GLY A 54 -2.67 15.36 1.19
N TRP A 55 -3.46 15.52 0.11
CA TRP A 55 -4.76 16.20 0.18
C TRP A 55 -5.74 15.49 1.11
N LEU A 56 -5.78 14.16 1.09
CA LEU A 56 -6.62 13.36 1.99
C LEU A 56 -6.22 13.57 3.47
N VAL A 57 -4.92 13.60 3.76
CA VAL A 57 -4.42 13.88 5.12
C VAL A 57 -4.78 15.30 5.57
N LEU A 58 -4.59 16.30 4.71
CA LEU A 58 -4.91 17.71 5.01
C LEU A 58 -6.41 17.91 5.25
N THR A 59 -7.27 17.32 4.42
CA THR A 59 -8.72 17.41 4.60
C THR A 59 -9.19 16.69 5.86
N SER A 60 -8.49 15.64 6.29
CA SER A 60 -8.73 14.96 7.56
C SER A 60 -8.30 15.81 8.76
N TYR A 61 -7.17 16.52 8.66
CA TYR A 61 -6.66 17.39 9.72
C TYR A 61 -7.49 18.68 9.90
N CYS A 62 -7.94 19.31 8.81
CA CYS A 62 -8.71 20.54 8.86
C CYS A 62 -10.17 20.35 9.36
N GLY A 63 -10.60 19.14 9.70
CA GLY A 63 -11.99 18.87 10.15
C GLY A 63 -13.05 18.99 9.05
N CYS A 64 -12.65 19.36 7.82
CA CYS A 64 -13.52 19.48 6.65
C CYS A 64 -13.73 18.12 5.91
N GLY A 65 -13.41 17.00 6.56
CA GLY A 65 -13.33 15.67 5.96
C GLY A 65 -14.66 14.99 5.64
N GLY A 66 -15.82 15.56 6.02
CA GLY A 66 -17.12 14.91 5.81
C GLY A 66 -17.17 13.48 6.40
N GLY A 67 -17.88 12.57 5.72
CA GLY A 67 -18.03 11.17 6.18
C GLY A 67 -16.74 10.36 6.30
N LEU A 68 -15.67 10.76 5.61
CA LEU A 68 -14.36 10.11 5.72
C LEU A 68 -13.59 10.52 6.97
N GLY A 69 -13.84 11.71 7.52
CA GLY A 69 -13.31 12.11 8.83
C GLY A 69 -13.88 11.28 9.97
N THR A 70 -15.17 10.90 9.88
CA THR A 70 -15.82 9.98 10.84
C THR A 70 -15.30 8.55 10.70
N LEU A 71 -15.01 8.13 9.47
CA LEU A 71 -14.40 6.83 9.16
C LEU A 71 -12.98 6.76 9.74
N LEU A 72 -12.13 7.77 9.51
CA LEU A 72 -10.75 7.82 10.01
C LEU A 72 -10.64 8.05 11.52
N SER A 73 -11.61 8.74 12.14
CA SER A 73 -11.65 8.91 13.60
C SER A 73 -11.99 7.61 14.33
N HIS A 74 -12.38 6.55 13.62
CA HIS A 74 -12.72 5.29 14.24
C HIS A 74 -11.45 4.58 14.73
N PRO A 75 -11.38 4.13 16.00
CA PRO A 75 -10.19 3.49 16.59
C PRO A 75 -9.77 2.20 15.86
N VAL A 76 -10.64 1.64 15.02
CA VAL A 76 -10.34 0.48 14.16
C VAL A 76 -9.23 0.76 13.16
N TRP A 77 -8.94 2.02 12.79
CA TRP A 77 -7.87 2.35 11.84
C TRP A 77 -6.47 2.34 12.43
N VAL A 78 -6.35 2.28 13.76
CA VAL A 78 -5.05 2.22 14.44
C VAL A 78 -4.35 0.88 14.18
N LEU A 79 -5.11 -0.21 14.24
CA LEU A 79 -4.62 -1.57 13.98
C LEU A 79 -4.05 -1.75 12.54
N PRO A 80 -4.79 -1.45 11.46
CA PRO A 80 -4.31 -1.62 10.09
C PRO A 80 -3.12 -0.70 9.75
N SER A 81 -3.06 0.50 10.34
CA SER A 81 -1.91 1.41 10.15
C SER A 81 -0.62 0.78 10.69
N ARG A 82 -0.69 0.12 11.84
CA ARG A 82 0.47 -0.56 12.46
C ARG A 82 0.88 -1.80 11.68
N VAL A 83 -0.07 -2.64 11.28
CA VAL A 83 0.22 -3.83 10.46
C VAL A 83 0.87 -3.44 9.14
N THR A 84 0.32 -2.44 8.44
CA THR A 84 0.86 -1.97 7.16
C THR A 84 2.27 -1.42 7.31
N TYR A 85 2.54 -0.69 8.40
CA TYR A 85 3.88 -0.21 8.70
C TYR A 85 4.87 -1.35 8.95
N SER A 86 4.49 -2.36 9.73
CA SER A 86 5.31 -3.56 9.95
C SER A 86 5.58 -4.34 8.66
N VAL A 87 4.59 -4.48 7.77
CA VAL A 87 4.76 -5.11 6.45
C VAL A 87 5.78 -4.33 5.62
N PHE A 88 5.67 -3.01 5.57
CA PHE A 88 6.59 -2.16 4.80
C PHE A 88 8.04 -2.35 5.27
N VAL A 89 8.29 -2.31 6.58
CA VAL A 89 9.63 -2.51 7.16
C VAL A 89 10.17 -3.92 6.87
N LEU A 90 9.33 -4.96 6.91
CA LEU A 90 9.74 -6.34 6.65
C LEU A 90 9.93 -6.65 5.16
N SER A 91 9.21 -5.96 4.27
CA SER A 91 9.25 -6.27 2.84
C SER A 91 10.65 -6.15 2.23
N LEU A 92 11.41 -5.12 2.62
CA LEU A 92 12.78 -4.88 2.16
C LEU A 92 13.78 -5.98 2.57
N PRO A 93 13.94 -6.35 3.85
CA PRO A 93 14.87 -7.40 4.26
C PRO A 93 14.49 -8.77 3.68
N PHE A 94 13.21 -9.11 3.57
CA PHE A 94 12.78 -10.36 2.94
C PHE A 94 13.21 -10.41 1.47
N HIS A 95 12.98 -9.34 0.72
CA HIS A 95 13.39 -9.26 -0.69
C HIS A 95 14.91 -9.39 -0.86
N LEU A 96 15.68 -8.74 0.02
CA LEU A 96 17.13 -8.83 0.04
C LEU A 96 17.60 -10.26 0.36
N MET A 97 17.06 -10.90 1.40
CA MET A 97 17.45 -12.26 1.78
C MET A 97 17.24 -13.27 0.64
N ILE A 98 16.12 -13.16 -0.07
CA ILE A 98 15.84 -13.98 -1.23
C ILE A 98 16.81 -13.66 -2.37
N SER A 99 17.09 -12.39 -2.64
CA SER A 99 18.05 -11.97 -3.66
C SER A 99 19.46 -12.51 -3.39
N TYR A 100 19.90 -12.52 -2.12
CA TYR A 100 21.18 -13.11 -1.72
C TYR A 100 21.19 -14.65 -1.79
N SER A 101 20.04 -15.29 -1.57
CA SER A 101 19.92 -16.75 -1.58
C SER A 101 19.89 -17.34 -3.01
N VAL A 102 19.54 -16.53 -4.02
CA VAL A 102 19.53 -16.97 -5.42
C VAL A 102 20.95 -16.96 -5.98
N HIS A 103 21.63 -18.12 -5.89
CA HIS A 103 22.98 -18.33 -6.47
C HIS A 103 22.98 -18.92 -7.89
N ARG A 104 21.83 -19.07 -8.54
CA ARG A 104 21.74 -19.66 -9.90
C ARG A 104 20.97 -18.76 -10.86
N PHE A 105 21.32 -18.83 -12.15
CA PHE A 105 20.60 -18.18 -13.25
C PHE A 105 19.15 -18.68 -13.27
N PHE A 106 18.25 -17.89 -12.68
CA PHE A 106 16.82 -18.12 -12.78
C PHE A 106 16.34 -17.59 -14.12
N PHE A 107 15.61 -18.39 -14.90
CA PHE A 107 14.93 -17.88 -16.08
C PHE A 107 13.78 -16.99 -15.60
N VAL A 108 13.98 -15.67 -15.65
CA VAL A 108 12.99 -14.68 -15.21
C VAL A 108 11.90 -14.58 -16.27
N SER A 109 10.86 -15.40 -16.13
CA SER A 109 9.60 -15.20 -16.81
C SER A 109 8.72 -14.24 -16.00
N THR A 110 7.90 -13.44 -16.66
CA THR A 110 6.92 -12.53 -16.03
C THR A 110 6.05 -13.28 -15.02
N PHE A 111 5.65 -14.51 -15.34
CA PHE A 111 4.83 -15.33 -14.44
C PHE A 111 5.58 -15.72 -13.16
N SER A 112 6.83 -16.15 -13.29
CA SER A 112 7.67 -16.52 -12.15
C SER A 112 7.96 -15.32 -11.24
N PHE A 113 8.12 -14.13 -11.80
CA PHE A 113 8.32 -12.89 -11.05
C PHE A 113 7.06 -12.47 -10.28
N VAL A 114 5.89 -12.56 -10.91
CA VAL A 114 4.61 -12.25 -10.24
C VAL A 114 4.36 -13.25 -9.10
N LEU A 115 4.58 -14.54 -9.34
CA LEU A 115 4.35 -15.57 -8.33
C LEU A 115 5.29 -15.42 -7.13
N SER A 116 6.58 -15.14 -7.36
CA SER A 116 7.54 -14.92 -6.26
C SER A 116 7.21 -13.66 -5.47
N TYR A 117 6.84 -12.57 -6.14
CA TYR A 117 6.44 -11.32 -5.48
C TYR A 117 5.18 -11.51 -4.62
N VAL A 118 4.15 -12.17 -5.15
CA VAL A 118 2.92 -12.49 -4.40
C VAL A 118 3.23 -13.40 -3.21
N GLY A 119 4.09 -14.41 -3.39
CA GLY A 119 4.49 -15.29 -2.29
C GLY A 119 5.17 -14.52 -1.15
N ILE A 120 6.13 -13.64 -1.47
CA ILE A 120 6.87 -12.85 -0.48
C ILE A 120 5.92 -11.89 0.25
N THR A 121 5.06 -11.19 -0.47
CA THR A 121 4.12 -10.24 0.13
C THR A 121 3.16 -10.95 1.09
N VAL A 122 2.62 -12.12 0.74
CA VAL A 122 1.75 -12.91 1.63
C VAL A 122 2.49 -13.32 2.91
N ILE A 123 3.73 -13.77 2.81
CA ILE A 123 4.55 -14.15 3.97
C ILE A 123 4.82 -12.93 4.86
N CYS A 124 5.17 -11.77 4.27
CA CYS A 124 5.37 -10.54 5.03
C CYS A 124 4.09 -10.08 5.74
N PHE A 125 2.93 -10.20 5.10
CA PHE A 125 1.63 -9.90 5.72
C PHE A 125 1.35 -10.79 6.93
N GLN A 126 1.59 -12.10 6.80
CA GLN A 126 1.40 -13.05 7.91
C GLN A 126 2.37 -12.74 9.07
N ALA A 127 3.66 -12.53 8.77
CA ALA A 127 4.67 -12.23 9.78
C ALA A 127 4.36 -10.90 10.50
N ALA A 128 4.02 -9.84 9.76
CA ALA A 128 3.65 -8.55 10.33
C ALA A 128 2.38 -8.63 11.19
N PHE A 129 1.40 -9.43 10.77
CA PHE A 129 0.18 -9.66 11.55
C PHE A 129 0.48 -10.34 12.89
N LEU A 130 1.31 -11.39 12.89
CA LEU A 130 1.74 -12.06 14.12
C LEU A 130 2.51 -11.11 15.05
N ILE A 131 3.43 -10.32 14.50
CA ILE A 131 4.21 -9.33 15.28
C ILE A 131 3.29 -8.26 15.87
N SER A 132 2.33 -7.76 15.09
CA SER A 132 1.36 -6.76 15.55
C SER A 132 0.44 -7.33 16.65
N LEU A 133 -0.01 -8.58 16.52
CA LEU A 133 -0.82 -9.26 17.55
C LEU A 133 -0.05 -9.51 18.84
N VAL A 134 1.20 -9.98 18.74
CA VAL A 134 2.06 -10.19 19.90
C VAL A 134 2.33 -8.86 20.61
N ALA A 135 2.52 -7.76 19.86
CA ALA A 135 2.73 -6.43 20.43
C ALA A 135 1.45 -5.83 21.06
N GLU A 136 0.26 -6.19 20.59
CA GLU A 136 -1.00 -5.73 21.19
C GLU A 136 -1.40 -6.49 22.44
N SER A 137 -1.07 -7.79 22.52
CA SER A 137 -1.34 -8.60 23.71
C SER A 137 -0.84 -8.00 25.05
N PRO A 138 0.39 -7.43 25.15
CA PRO A 138 0.83 -6.76 26.37
C PRO A 138 0.18 -5.39 26.56
N TYR A 139 -0.16 -4.67 25.49
CA TYR A 139 -0.79 -3.34 25.60
C TYR A 139 -2.21 -3.43 26.16
N ILE A 140 -2.97 -4.44 25.75
CA ILE A 140 -4.32 -4.70 26.28
C ILE A 140 -4.23 -5.15 27.74
N ALA A 141 -3.22 -5.96 28.09
CA ALA A 141 -2.98 -6.35 29.49
C ALA A 141 -2.59 -5.13 30.36
N LEU A 142 -1.73 -4.24 29.86
CA LEU A 142 -1.31 -3.00 30.53
C LEU A 142 -2.45 -2.01 30.71
N SER A 143 -3.29 -1.81 29.69
CA SER A 143 -4.45 -0.91 29.78
C SER A 143 -5.52 -1.42 30.75
N LYS A 144 -5.72 -2.75 30.83
CA LYS A 144 -6.57 -3.37 31.84
C LYS A 144 -6.00 -3.24 33.26
N LEU A 145 -4.70 -3.44 33.42
CA LEU A 145 -4.02 -3.27 34.73
C LEU A 145 -4.05 -1.81 35.19
N ALA A 146 -3.82 -0.86 34.28
CA ALA A 146 -3.87 0.57 34.59
C ALA A 146 -5.29 1.07 34.91
N ARG A 147 -6.32 0.45 34.33
CA ARG A 147 -7.73 0.81 34.59
C ARG A 147 -8.32 0.09 35.81
N SER A 148 -7.68 -0.97 36.31
CA SER A 148 -8.08 -1.60 37.58
C SER A 148 -7.71 -0.66 38.73
N PRO A 149 -8.69 -0.03 39.42
CA PRO A 149 -8.40 0.71 40.64
C PRO A 149 -7.89 -0.31 41.67
N ARG A 150 -6.75 -0.04 42.29
CA ARG A 150 -6.33 -0.76 43.50
C ARG A 150 -7.40 -0.53 44.57
N SER A 151 -8.16 -1.57 44.92
CA SER A 151 -8.81 -1.68 46.23
C SER A 151 -7.85 -2.37 47.19
#